data_AF-A0A0G0YYN2-F1
#
_entry.id   AF-A0A0G0YYN2-F1
#
_cell.length_a   1.000
_cell.length_b   1.000
_cell.length_c   1.000
_cell.angle_alpha   90.00
_cell.angle_beta   90.00
_cell.angle_gamma   90.00
#
_symmetry.space_group_name_H-M   'P 1'
#
loop_
_entity.id
_entity.type
_entity.pdbx_description
1 polymer ?
#
loop_
_entity_poly.entity_id
_entity_poly.type
_entity_poly.pdbx_seq_one_letter_code
_entity_poly.pdbx_strand_id
1 'polypeptide(L)'
;MKNIYFQPTKENVNDLYYDAMELLDGNRSDIKKAEKLLNRALEIDAHNAQTHIGFVHVYGSMKNKNKAEEHIQKAYDETLRKFSAWPRRMEWGDMDNRAYMRAIQYRADLHADEGEKEKAIELYRLLLKLNPNDNQGVRYTISEILERTQNMKIKNLLALNKIEGPKVLAGKKVEGEFFFNNNGSEILKFDIWE
;
A
#
# COMPACT_ATOMS: atom_id res chain seq x y z
N MET A 1 38.80 9.03 32.94
CA MET A 1 38.35 9.09 31.53
C MET A 1 37.19 8.12 31.40
N LYS A 2 35.98 8.60 31.08
CA LYS A 2 34.81 7.71 30.87
C LYS A 2 34.96 7.07 29.49
N ASN A 3 35.16 5.75 29.45
CA ASN A 3 34.99 4.98 28.22
C ASN A 3 33.52 5.04 27.84
N ILE A 4 33.20 5.86 26.84
CA ILE A 4 31.90 5.87 26.18
C ILE A 4 31.95 4.67 25.23
N TYR A 5 31.44 3.53 25.69
CA TYR A 5 31.20 2.41 24.79
C TYR A 5 30.18 2.86 23.74
N PHE A 6 30.66 3.09 22.51
CA PHE A 6 29.80 3.16 21.34
C PHE A 6 29.13 1.78 21.22
N GLN A 7 27.86 1.71 21.63
CA GLN A 7 27.00 0.60 21.30
C GLN A 7 26.77 0.72 19.79
N PRO A 8 27.17 -0.25 18.94
CA PRO A 8 26.72 -0.24 17.55
C PRO A 8 25.19 -0.22 17.60
N THR A 9 24.59 0.79 16.99
CA THR A 9 23.13 0.95 16.93
C THR A 9 22.55 -0.37 16.45
N LYS A 10 21.75 -1.03 17.30
CA LYS A 10 21.10 -2.29 16.96
C LYS A 10 20.34 -2.06 15.66
N GLU A 11 20.72 -2.79 14.62
CA GLU A 11 20.10 -2.75 13.30
C GLU A 11 18.57 -2.84 13.44
N ASN A 12 17.85 -1.92 12.79
CA ASN A 12 16.41 -1.75 12.95
C ASN A 12 15.68 -2.16 11.66
N VAL A 13 14.61 -2.92 11.81
CA VAL A 13 13.78 -3.43 10.70
C VAL A 13 13.20 -2.30 9.84
N ASN A 14 12.79 -1.20 10.46
CA ASN A 14 12.24 -0.05 9.75
C ASN A 14 13.32 0.72 8.98
N ASP A 15 14.50 0.90 9.57
CA ASP A 15 15.62 1.56 8.89
C ASP A 15 16.03 0.76 7.65
N LEU A 16 16.16 -0.56 7.78
CA LEU A 16 16.42 -1.46 6.64
C LEU A 16 15.33 -1.40 5.57
N TYR A 17 14.06 -1.27 5.97
CA TYR A 17 12.96 -1.07 5.03
C TYR A 17 13.10 0.25 4.27
N TYR A 18 13.32 1.37 4.97
CA TYR A 18 13.42 2.69 4.33
C TYR A 18 14.66 2.78 3.42
N ASP A 19 15.82 2.28 3.88
CA ASP A 19 17.03 2.15 3.07
C ASP A 19 16.78 1.32 1.80
N ALA A 20 15.98 0.25 1.90
CA ALA A 20 15.59 -0.54 0.74
C ALA A 20 14.69 0.23 -0.23
N MET A 21 13.76 1.05 0.28
CA MET A 21 12.85 1.84 -0.57
C MET A 21 13.60 2.94 -1.34
N GLU A 22 14.60 3.57 -0.72
CA GLU A 22 15.44 4.60 -1.39
C GLU A 22 16.21 4.04 -2.61
N LEU A 23 16.47 2.74 -2.64
CA LEU A 23 17.20 2.08 -3.72
C LEU A 23 16.33 1.67 -4.91
N LEU A 24 15.00 1.78 -4.82
CA LEU A 24 14.07 1.28 -5.85
C LEU A 24 14.07 2.12 -7.14
N ASP A 25 14.42 3.40 -7.05
CA ASP A 25 14.60 4.30 -8.20
C ASP A 25 15.98 4.11 -8.88
N GLY A 26 16.83 3.26 -8.31
CA GLY A 26 18.16 2.96 -8.81
C GLY A 26 18.19 1.96 -9.96
N ASN A 27 19.40 1.52 -10.32
CA ASN A 27 19.57 0.50 -11.35
C ASN A 27 19.31 -0.91 -10.79
N ARG A 28 19.38 -1.93 -11.66
CA ARG A 28 19.18 -3.35 -11.27
C ARG A 28 20.06 -3.81 -10.10
N SER A 29 21.26 -3.26 -9.94
CA SER A 29 22.16 -3.57 -8.81
C SER A 29 21.60 -3.01 -7.50
N ASP A 30 21.04 -1.81 -7.52
CA ASP A 30 20.45 -1.16 -6.35
C ASP A 30 19.17 -1.87 -5.92
N ILE A 31 18.32 -2.28 -6.87
CA ILE A 31 17.14 -3.10 -6.56
C ILE A 31 17.53 -4.46 -5.93
N LYS A 32 18.66 -5.07 -6.34
CA LYS A 32 19.20 -6.27 -5.67
C LYS A 32 19.74 -5.99 -4.26
N LYS A 33 20.26 -4.79 -3.99
CA LYS A 33 20.65 -4.38 -2.63
C LYS A 33 19.41 -4.18 -1.76
N ALA A 34 18.35 -3.57 -2.30
CA ALA A 34 17.05 -3.46 -1.62
C ALA A 34 16.53 -4.83 -1.19
N GLU A 35 16.55 -5.83 -2.10
CA GLU A 35 16.16 -7.21 -1.77
C GLU A 35 16.99 -7.79 -0.61
N LYS A 36 18.31 -7.54 -0.56
CA LYS A 36 19.17 -8.00 0.54
C LYS A 36 18.85 -7.33 1.87
N LEU A 37 18.59 -6.01 1.87
CA LEU A 37 18.21 -5.27 3.07
C LEU A 37 16.89 -5.80 3.64
N LEU A 38 15.90 -6.10 2.79
CA LEU A 38 14.63 -6.67 3.23
C LEU A 38 14.77 -8.11 3.74
N ASN A 39 15.65 -8.94 3.13
CA ASN A 39 15.94 -10.26 3.69
C ASN A 39 16.57 -10.13 5.09
N ARG A 40 17.49 -9.18 5.27
CA ARG A 40 18.08 -8.89 6.58
C ARG A 40 17.04 -8.40 7.59
N ALA A 41 16.06 -7.62 7.14
CA ALA A 41 14.94 -7.19 7.98
C ALA A 41 14.09 -8.38 8.46
N LEU A 42 13.83 -9.38 7.61
CA LEU A 42 13.14 -10.62 8.00
C LEU A 42 13.96 -11.52 8.94
N GLU A 43 15.29 -11.46 8.89
CA GLU A 43 16.14 -12.17 9.86
C GLU A 43 16.00 -11.57 11.28
N ILE A 44 15.69 -10.27 11.37
CA ILE A 44 15.48 -9.58 12.65
C ILE A 44 14.05 -9.76 13.14
N ASP A 45 13.06 -9.61 12.24
CA ASP A 45 11.64 -9.82 12.51
C ASP A 45 10.97 -10.55 11.34
N ALA A 46 10.85 -11.87 11.48
CA ALA A 46 10.26 -12.73 10.46
C ALA A 46 8.76 -12.46 10.22
N HIS A 47 8.10 -11.72 11.12
CA HIS A 47 6.68 -11.43 11.08
C HIS A 47 6.37 -9.98 10.69
N ASN A 48 7.36 -9.28 10.13
CA ASN A 48 7.21 -7.88 9.80
C ASN A 48 6.42 -7.69 8.49
N ALA A 49 5.15 -7.26 8.63
CA ALA A 49 4.28 -7.00 7.47
C ALA A 49 4.86 -5.91 6.53
N GLN A 50 5.50 -4.88 7.09
CA GLN A 50 6.08 -3.77 6.32
C GLN A 50 7.23 -4.25 5.43
N THR A 51 8.06 -5.18 5.91
CA THR A 51 9.12 -5.80 5.11
C THR A 51 8.55 -6.56 3.92
N HIS A 52 7.45 -7.30 4.10
CA HIS A 52 6.76 -7.96 2.98
C HIS A 52 6.18 -6.95 1.98
N ILE A 53 5.61 -5.83 2.43
CA ILE A 53 5.23 -4.72 1.54
C ILE A 53 6.45 -4.21 0.75
N GLY A 54 7.62 -4.10 1.38
CA GLY A 54 8.87 -3.76 0.69
C GLY A 54 9.20 -4.73 -0.44
N PHE A 55 9.03 -6.04 -0.22
CA PHE A 55 9.26 -7.05 -1.25
C PHE A 55 8.28 -6.94 -2.41
N VAL A 56 7.03 -6.56 -2.17
CA VAL A 56 6.06 -6.27 -3.25
C VAL A 56 6.61 -5.19 -4.18
N HIS A 57 7.17 -4.12 -3.64
CA HIS A 57 7.79 -3.05 -4.44
C HIS A 57 9.05 -3.52 -5.16
N VAL A 58 9.95 -4.24 -4.50
CA VAL A 58 11.17 -4.81 -5.10
C VAL A 58 10.81 -5.69 -6.29
N TYR A 59 9.86 -6.61 -6.12
CA TYR A 59 9.50 -7.55 -7.18
C TYR A 59 8.66 -6.93 -8.28
N GLY A 60 7.88 -5.88 -7.98
CA GLY A 60 7.31 -4.97 -8.96
C GLY A 60 8.39 -4.34 -9.84
N SER A 61 9.39 -3.69 -9.25
CA SER A 61 10.51 -3.10 -10.03
C SER A 61 11.29 -4.13 -10.85
N MET A 62 11.35 -5.39 -10.40
CA MET A 62 11.97 -6.50 -11.14
C MET A 62 11.04 -7.18 -12.16
N LYS A 63 9.76 -6.82 -12.20
CA LYS A 63 8.76 -7.42 -13.07
C LYS A 63 8.54 -8.93 -12.85
N ASN A 64 8.86 -9.42 -11.65
CA ASN A 64 8.49 -10.76 -11.17
C ASN A 64 7.11 -10.84 -10.43
N LYS A 65 6.01 -11.03 -11.18
CA LYS A 65 4.62 -11.00 -10.64
C LYS A 65 4.40 -12.02 -9.53
N ASN A 66 4.79 -13.27 -9.79
CA ASN A 66 4.59 -14.38 -8.87
C ASN A 66 5.18 -14.10 -7.48
N LYS A 67 6.37 -13.49 -7.42
CA LYS A 67 7.00 -13.16 -6.14
C LYS A 67 6.33 -11.97 -5.45
N ALA A 68 5.86 -10.97 -6.20
CA ALA A 68 5.10 -9.89 -5.58
C ALA A 68 3.79 -10.42 -4.98
N GLU A 69 3.06 -11.26 -5.69
CA GLU A 69 1.83 -11.92 -5.21
C GLU A 69 2.07 -12.76 -3.95
N GLU A 70 3.16 -13.54 -3.92
CA GLU A 70 3.58 -14.28 -2.72
C GLU A 70 3.75 -13.34 -1.51
N HIS A 71 4.37 -12.18 -1.70
CA HIS A 71 4.58 -11.22 -0.63
C HIS A 71 3.35 -10.41 -0.26
N ILE A 72 2.41 -10.19 -1.19
CA ILE A 72 1.07 -9.66 -0.90
C ILE A 72 0.35 -10.62 0.06
N GLN A 73 0.35 -11.92 -0.26
CA GLN A 73 -0.27 -12.93 0.58
C GLN A 73 0.37 -12.98 1.97
N LYS A 74 1.70 -13.01 2.07
CA LYS A 74 2.40 -12.98 3.37
C LYS A 74 2.09 -11.73 4.19
N ALA A 75 2.10 -10.55 3.57
CA ALA A 75 1.76 -9.30 4.27
C ALA A 75 0.31 -9.32 4.79
N TYR A 76 -0.62 -9.89 4.01
CA TYR A 76 -2.01 -10.04 4.41
C TYR A 76 -2.18 -11.07 5.55
N ASP A 77 -1.46 -12.19 5.51
CA ASP A 77 -1.46 -13.18 6.58
C ASP A 77 -0.91 -12.61 7.89
N GLU A 78 0.16 -11.83 7.83
CA GLU A 78 0.69 -11.10 8.99
C GLU A 78 -0.31 -10.06 9.53
N THR A 79 -1.09 -9.45 8.64
CA THR A 79 -2.20 -8.56 9.03
C THR A 79 -3.29 -9.31 9.79
N LEU A 80 -3.73 -10.45 9.29
CA LEU A 80 -4.72 -11.29 9.96
C LEU A 80 -4.19 -11.85 11.29
N ARG A 81 -2.89 -12.17 11.37
CA ARG A 81 -2.24 -12.59 12.62
C ARG A 81 -2.24 -11.46 13.66
N LYS A 82 -1.98 -10.23 13.24
CA LYS A 82 -1.98 -9.04 14.12
C LYS A 82 -3.37 -8.70 14.63
N PHE A 83 -4.40 -8.82 13.78
CA PHE A 83 -5.76 -8.40 14.08
C PHE A 83 -6.73 -9.59 14.07
N SER A 84 -6.85 -10.28 15.22
CA SER A 84 -7.88 -11.31 15.42
C SER A 84 -9.31 -10.75 15.34
N ALA A 85 -9.45 -9.43 15.54
CA ALA A 85 -10.65 -8.65 15.22
C ALA A 85 -10.22 -7.27 14.72
N TRP A 86 -10.91 -6.78 13.68
CA TRP A 86 -10.62 -5.47 13.12
C TRP A 86 -10.91 -4.35 14.12
N PRO A 87 -10.01 -3.37 14.29
CA PRO A 87 -10.29 -2.22 15.13
C PRO A 87 -11.44 -1.39 14.54
N ARG A 88 -12.03 -0.52 15.35
CA ARG A 88 -13.08 0.38 14.87
C ARG A 88 -12.57 1.32 13.77
N ARG A 89 -11.33 1.77 13.89
CA ARG A 89 -10.62 2.64 12.95
C ARG A 89 -9.14 2.28 12.93
N MET A 90 -8.50 2.61 11.82
CA MET A 90 -7.08 2.52 11.59
C MET A 90 -6.66 3.77 10.83
N GLU A 91 -6.04 4.72 11.53
CA GLU A 91 -5.71 6.02 10.97
C GLU A 91 -4.51 5.89 10.03
N TRP A 92 -4.64 6.35 8.79
CA TRP A 92 -3.57 6.31 7.79
C TRP A 92 -2.33 7.17 8.17
N GLY A 93 -2.55 8.20 8.99
CA GLY A 93 -1.48 9.06 9.49
C GLY A 93 -0.52 8.36 10.45
N ASP A 94 -0.96 7.27 11.07
CA ASP A 94 -0.13 6.42 11.90
C ASP A 94 0.67 5.46 11.02
N MET A 95 2.00 5.59 11.08
CA MET A 95 2.91 4.86 10.20
C MET A 95 2.87 3.35 10.44
N ASP A 96 2.59 2.92 11.68
CA ASP A 96 2.54 1.50 12.04
C ASP A 96 1.34 0.79 11.38
N ASN A 97 0.29 1.55 11.07
CA ASN A 97 -0.91 1.03 10.43
C ASN A 97 -0.73 0.80 8.92
N ARG A 98 0.12 1.59 8.27
CA ARG A 98 0.16 1.65 6.79
C ARG A 98 0.51 0.32 6.16
N ALA A 99 1.38 -0.47 6.78
CA ALA A 99 1.75 -1.80 6.30
C ALA A 99 0.51 -2.70 6.12
N TYR A 100 -0.31 -2.77 7.17
CA TYR A 100 -1.50 -3.60 7.22
C TYR A 100 -2.58 -3.10 6.24
N MET A 101 -2.78 -1.79 6.18
CA MET A 101 -3.74 -1.18 5.26
C MET A 101 -3.35 -1.37 3.80
N ARG A 102 -2.05 -1.30 3.47
CA ARG A 102 -1.54 -1.65 2.13
C ARG A 102 -1.70 -3.13 1.83
N ALA A 103 -1.45 -4.01 2.80
CA ALA A 103 -1.64 -5.44 2.61
C ALA A 103 -3.09 -5.79 2.27
N ILE A 104 -4.07 -5.20 2.99
CA ILE A 104 -5.50 -5.36 2.67
C ILE A 104 -5.80 -4.84 1.26
N GLN A 105 -5.26 -3.67 0.90
CA GLN A 105 -5.49 -3.07 -0.41
C GLN A 105 -4.93 -3.95 -1.53
N TYR A 106 -3.66 -4.36 -1.45
CA TYR A 106 -3.03 -5.19 -2.47
C TYR A 106 -3.69 -6.55 -2.61
N ARG A 107 -4.21 -7.11 -1.51
CA ARG A 107 -5.02 -8.33 -1.59
C ARG A 107 -6.35 -8.11 -2.31
N ALA A 108 -6.97 -6.95 -2.11
CA ALA A 108 -8.19 -6.54 -2.80
C ALA A 108 -7.94 -6.29 -4.29
N ASP A 109 -6.83 -5.64 -4.63
CA ASP A 109 -6.41 -5.41 -6.01
C ASP A 109 -6.18 -6.76 -6.72
N LEU A 110 -5.46 -7.70 -6.09
CA LEU A 110 -5.23 -9.05 -6.64
C LEU A 110 -6.53 -9.80 -6.90
N HIS A 111 -7.48 -9.77 -5.96
CA HIS A 111 -8.81 -10.35 -6.18
C HIS A 111 -9.55 -9.70 -7.35
N ALA A 112 -9.39 -8.39 -7.55
CA ALA A 112 -10.03 -7.70 -8.67
C ALA A 112 -9.42 -8.15 -10.02
N ASP A 113 -8.10 -8.28 -10.08
CA ASP A 113 -7.36 -8.73 -11.26
C ASP A 113 -7.69 -10.19 -11.63
N GLU A 114 -7.90 -11.04 -10.62
CA GLU A 114 -8.36 -12.43 -10.77
C GLU A 114 -9.85 -12.55 -11.16
N GLY A 115 -10.58 -11.43 -11.20
CA GLY A 115 -12.02 -11.39 -11.48
C GLY A 115 -12.90 -11.79 -10.29
N GLU A 116 -12.32 -11.99 -9.10
CA GLU A 116 -13.01 -12.29 -7.84
C GLU A 116 -13.61 -11.02 -7.19
N LYS A 117 -14.46 -10.33 -7.95
CA LYS A 117 -14.97 -8.98 -7.65
C LYS A 117 -15.60 -8.85 -6.27
N GLU A 118 -16.37 -9.84 -5.82
CA GLU A 118 -17.04 -9.82 -4.53
C GLU A 118 -16.04 -9.77 -3.36
N LYS A 119 -14.94 -10.55 -3.45
CA LYS A 119 -13.88 -10.57 -2.44
C LYS A 119 -13.12 -9.25 -2.42
N ALA A 120 -12.82 -8.69 -3.60
CA ALA A 120 -12.20 -7.38 -3.73
C ALA A 120 -13.07 -6.29 -3.06
N ILE A 121 -14.38 -6.26 -3.38
CA ILE A 121 -15.35 -5.31 -2.80
C ILE A 121 -15.41 -5.42 -1.28
N GLU A 122 -15.36 -6.63 -0.73
CA GLU A 122 -15.36 -6.85 0.73
C GLU A 122 -14.15 -6.17 1.40
N LEU A 123 -12.95 -6.39 0.86
CA LEU A 123 -11.72 -5.81 1.40
C LEU A 123 -11.65 -4.29 1.22
N TYR A 124 -12.11 -3.74 0.10
CA TYR A 124 -12.20 -2.29 -0.06
C TYR A 124 -13.21 -1.66 0.91
N ARG A 125 -14.36 -2.31 1.16
CA ARG A 125 -15.32 -1.84 2.17
C ARG A 125 -14.73 -1.90 3.57
N LEU A 126 -13.94 -2.91 3.88
CA LEU A 126 -13.20 -2.99 5.13
C LEU A 126 -12.26 -1.78 5.27
N LEU A 127 -11.48 -1.45 4.23
CA LEU A 127 -10.60 -0.28 4.25
C LEU A 127 -11.37 1.03 4.45
N LEU A 128 -12.51 1.23 3.78
CA LEU A 128 -13.35 2.42 3.98
C LEU A 128 -13.99 2.49 5.37
N LYS A 129 -14.20 1.35 6.03
CA LYS A 129 -14.64 1.31 7.43
C LYS A 129 -13.49 1.68 8.38
N LEU A 130 -12.30 1.15 8.14
CA LEU A 130 -11.11 1.39 8.96
C LEU A 130 -10.59 2.82 8.81
N ASN A 131 -10.55 3.34 7.58
CA ASN A 131 -10.07 4.66 7.20
C ASN A 131 -11.15 5.41 6.42
N PRO A 132 -12.13 6.00 7.13
CA PRO A 132 -13.30 6.63 6.51
C PRO A 132 -12.98 7.85 5.65
N ASN A 133 -11.87 8.55 5.96
CA ASN A 133 -11.36 9.67 5.18
C ASN A 133 -10.76 9.20 3.84
N ASP A 134 -10.53 7.89 3.69
CA ASP A 134 -9.99 7.28 2.49
C ASP A 134 -8.69 7.93 2.00
N ASN A 135 -7.77 8.18 2.93
CA ASN A 135 -6.46 8.72 2.59
C ASN A 135 -5.62 7.79 1.67
N GLN A 136 -6.09 6.55 1.40
CA GLN A 136 -5.49 5.62 0.43
C GLN A 136 -6.09 5.75 -0.99
N GLY A 137 -7.23 6.42 -1.11
CA GLY A 137 -7.96 6.60 -2.37
C GLY A 137 -8.64 5.34 -2.90
N VAL A 138 -8.96 4.35 -2.05
CA VAL A 138 -9.58 3.09 -2.50
C VAL A 138 -11.03 3.25 -2.96
N ARG A 139 -11.68 4.37 -2.63
CA ARG A 139 -13.05 4.67 -3.06
C ARG A 139 -13.17 4.79 -4.58
N TYR A 140 -12.12 5.26 -5.25
CA TYR A 140 -12.10 5.31 -6.72
C TYR A 140 -12.02 3.90 -7.32
N THR A 141 -11.13 3.05 -6.80
CA THR A 141 -10.96 1.67 -7.25
C THR A 141 -12.23 0.85 -7.09
N ILE A 142 -12.87 0.90 -5.91
CA ILE A 142 -14.11 0.15 -5.67
C ILE A 142 -15.27 0.69 -6.52
N SER A 143 -15.32 1.99 -6.81
CA SER A 143 -16.36 2.59 -7.65
C SER A 143 -16.35 2.03 -9.07
N GLU A 144 -15.17 1.88 -9.68
CA GLU A 144 -15.01 1.29 -11.01
C GLU A 144 -15.51 -0.18 -11.04
N ILE A 145 -15.11 -0.98 -10.05
CA ILE A 145 -15.51 -2.39 -9.95
C ILE A 145 -17.03 -2.49 -9.78
N LEU A 146 -17.62 -1.65 -8.93
CA LEU A 146 -19.05 -1.69 -8.67
C LEU A 146 -19.88 -1.22 -9.89
N GLU A 147 -19.44 -0.20 -10.62
CA GLU A 147 -20.11 0.27 -11.85
C GLU A 147 -20.20 -0.85 -12.88
N ARG A 148 -19.10 -1.58 -13.08
CA ARG A 148 -19.03 -2.74 -13.98
C ARG A 148 -19.85 -3.96 -13.50
N THR A 149 -20.31 -3.96 -12.25
CA THR A 149 -21.04 -5.09 -11.63
C THR A 149 -22.55 -4.79 -11.48
N GLN A 150 -23.06 -3.69 -12.09
CA GLN A 150 -24.48 -3.29 -12.12
C GLN A 150 -25.17 -3.20 -10.74
N ASN A 151 -24.43 -2.89 -9.66
CA ASN A 151 -24.99 -2.92 -8.31
C ASN A 151 -25.54 -1.53 -7.89
N MET A 152 -26.88 -1.36 -7.87
CA MET A 152 -27.58 -0.08 -7.61
C MET A 152 -27.26 0.62 -6.26
N LYS A 153 -26.54 -0.02 -5.32
CA LYS A 153 -26.16 0.57 -4.03
C LYS A 153 -25.10 1.69 -4.13
N ILE A 154 -24.42 1.85 -5.28
CA ILE A 154 -23.35 2.83 -5.53
C ILE A 154 -23.83 4.28 -5.50
N LYS A 155 -25.05 4.55 -5.99
CA LYS A 155 -25.59 5.92 -6.03
C LYS A 155 -25.55 6.60 -4.66
N ASN A 156 -25.71 5.85 -3.57
CA ASN A 156 -25.68 6.40 -2.21
C ASN A 156 -24.27 6.65 -1.68
N LEU A 157 -23.26 5.84 -2.06
CA LEU A 157 -21.86 6.04 -1.63
C LEU A 157 -21.23 7.27 -2.30
N LEU A 158 -21.56 7.52 -3.56
CA LEU A 158 -21.16 8.75 -4.28
C LEU A 158 -22.01 9.96 -3.85
N ALA A 159 -23.29 9.78 -3.51
CA ALA A 159 -24.15 10.86 -3.03
C ALA A 159 -23.81 11.34 -1.61
N LEU A 160 -23.22 10.50 -0.76
CA LEU A 160 -22.71 10.92 0.56
C LEU A 160 -21.57 11.94 0.46
N ASN A 161 -20.89 12.03 -0.69
CA ASN A 161 -19.89 13.06 -0.99
C ASN A 161 -20.51 14.39 -1.51
N LYS A 162 -21.84 14.51 -1.62
CA LYS A 162 -22.50 15.81 -1.89
C LYS A 162 -22.66 16.68 -0.64
N ILE A 163 -22.26 16.22 0.53
CA ILE A 163 -22.15 17.05 1.72
C ILE A 163 -20.71 17.57 1.80
N GLU A 164 -20.51 18.67 1.08
CA GLU A 164 -19.40 19.63 1.12
C GLU A 164 -17.97 19.08 1.02
N GLY A 165 -17.60 18.60 -0.17
CA GLY A 165 -16.26 18.89 -0.71
C GLY A 165 -16.16 20.35 -1.16
N PRO A 166 -14.98 20.99 -1.10
CA PRO A 166 -14.83 22.43 -1.26
C PRO A 166 -15.35 22.91 -2.63
N LYS A 167 -16.17 23.97 -2.57
CA LYS A 167 -16.61 24.76 -3.72
C LYS A 167 -15.42 25.11 -4.61
N VAL A 168 -15.50 24.71 -5.87
CA VAL A 168 -14.76 25.36 -6.95
C VAL A 168 -15.19 26.82 -6.99
N LEU A 169 -14.24 27.76 -6.97
CA LEU A 169 -14.15 28.95 -7.85
C LEU A 169 -12.99 29.87 -7.40
N ALA A 170 -12.36 30.52 -8.38
CA ALA A 170 -11.28 31.51 -8.27
C ALA A 170 -9.82 30.99 -8.18
N GLY A 171 -9.44 30.11 -9.12
CA GLY A 171 -8.11 30.09 -9.75
C GLY A 171 -6.88 30.30 -8.86
N LYS A 172 -6.50 29.29 -8.07
CA LYS A 172 -5.11 28.95 -7.68
C LYS A 172 -5.08 27.67 -6.82
N LYS A 173 -4.18 26.74 -7.22
CA LYS A 173 -3.64 25.51 -6.58
C LYS A 173 -4.61 24.54 -5.86
N VAL A 174 -4.65 23.31 -6.39
CA VAL A 174 -4.96 22.09 -5.63
C VAL A 174 -3.69 21.24 -5.66
N GLU A 175 -3.16 20.87 -4.48
CA GLU A 175 -2.01 19.97 -4.31
C GLU A 175 -2.51 18.57 -3.89
N GLY A 176 -2.05 17.53 -4.61
CA GLY A 176 -2.21 16.10 -4.32
C GLY A 176 -3.28 15.37 -5.17
N GLU A 177 -3.07 14.17 -5.76
CA GLU A 177 -1.89 13.34 -6.05
C GLU A 177 -2.20 12.60 -7.37
N PHE A 178 -1.55 12.99 -8.47
CA PHE A 178 -1.46 12.22 -9.71
C PHE A 178 0.03 12.10 -10.02
N PHE A 179 0.52 10.88 -10.27
CA PHE A 179 1.89 10.64 -10.71
C PHE A 179 1.91 10.63 -12.24
N PHE A 180 2.77 11.46 -12.81
CA PHE A 180 2.98 11.60 -14.25
C PHE A 180 4.44 11.29 -14.56
N ASN A 181 4.71 10.66 -15.70
CA ASN A 181 6.07 10.55 -16.23
C ASN A 181 6.53 11.91 -16.82
N ASN A 182 7.80 12.03 -17.19
CA ASN A 182 8.38 13.26 -17.75
C ASN A 182 7.71 13.76 -19.05
N ASN A 183 6.84 12.96 -19.66
CA ASN A 183 6.13 13.31 -20.89
C ASN A 183 4.63 13.59 -20.66
N GLY A 184 4.19 13.69 -19.40
CA GLY A 184 2.83 14.09 -19.04
C GLY A 184 1.75 13.06 -19.33
N SER A 185 2.10 11.78 -19.49
CA SER A 185 1.11 10.69 -19.56
C SER A 185 0.68 10.26 -18.15
N GLU A 186 -0.62 10.01 -17.94
CA GLU A 186 -1.17 9.40 -16.72
C GLU A 186 -0.62 7.98 -16.55
N ILE A 187 -0.25 7.61 -15.31
CA ILE A 187 0.23 6.27 -14.96
C ILE A 187 -0.84 5.57 -14.10
N LEU A 188 -1.26 4.36 -14.47
CA LEU A 188 -2.15 3.55 -13.61
C LEU A 188 -1.32 2.74 -12.60
N LYS A 189 -1.92 2.49 -11.43
CA LYS A 189 -1.35 2.05 -10.15
C LYS A 189 -0.64 0.67 -10.15
N PHE A 190 -0.42 0.04 -11.31
CA PHE A 190 0.17 -1.29 -11.52
C PHE A 190 1.31 -1.34 -12.56
N ASP A 191 1.74 -0.23 -13.16
CA ASP A 191 2.61 -0.24 -14.35
C ASP A 191 4.13 -0.34 -14.09
N ILE A 192 4.57 -1.37 -13.36
CA ILE A 192 5.93 -1.92 -13.54
C ILE A 192 5.83 -3.43 -13.79
N TRP A 193 5.29 -3.83 -14.92
CA TRP A 193 5.46 -5.17 -15.46
C TRP A 193 5.66 -5.05 -16.99
N GLU A 194 6.88 -5.32 -17.48
CA GLU A 194 7.06 -5.75 -18.88
C GLU A 194 6.77 -7.25 -18.93
#